data_AF-A0A413UZV2-F1
#
_entry.id   AF-A0A413UZV2-F1
#
_cell.length_a   1.000
_cell.length_b   1.000
_cell.length_c   1.000
_cell.angle_alpha   90.00
_cell.angle_beta   90.00
_cell.angle_gamma   90.00
#
_symmetry.space_group_name_H-M   'P 1'
#
loop_
_entity.id
_entity.type
_entity.pdbx_description
1 polymer ?
#
loop_
_entity_poly.entity_id
_entity_poly.type
_entity_poly.pdbx_seq_one_letter_code
_entity_poly.pdbx_strand_id
1 'polypeptide(L)'
;MIKEQKHNVHAYIYFTIITSGIAIILSLVTIFRYDYRTDLEIDYLGGMVAIISLAVTVFVTVQIYQSFNLKKDIDEQNKKLLKDMETTNKHQIETLVNENEKLRSQFQEIKKELEWLKSDITFTRILNYATKMHDGNLIQYAIDGYMDALLVAVKDNLTKDRIEVIINLLSKIRIDYQDYLKTKCPLLPNKKEWYYDILSQINPQNEKTRALGIFILQNVEETDITFPQEHIRITSDYNPDNKTNQP
;
A
#
# COMPACT_ATOMS: atom_id res chain seq x y z
N MET A 1 -30.17 -1.12 -29.07
CA MET A 1 -31.20 -2.10 -28.63
C MET A 1 -32.12 -1.58 -27.51
N ILE A 2 -31.64 -1.23 -26.31
CA ILE A 2 -32.53 -0.79 -25.20
C ILE A 2 -33.33 0.50 -25.51
N LYS A 3 -32.77 1.41 -26.33
CA LYS A 3 -33.40 2.70 -26.67
C LYS A 3 -34.60 2.58 -27.63
N GLU A 4 -34.60 1.60 -28.53
CA GLU A 4 -35.69 1.35 -29.48
C GLU A 4 -36.88 0.66 -28.82
N GLN A 5 -36.61 -0.25 -27.88
CA GLN A 5 -37.67 -0.97 -27.14
C GLN A 5 -38.48 -0.02 -26.24
N LYS A 6 -37.83 0.99 -25.64
CA LYS A 6 -38.49 2.01 -24.80
C LYS A 6 -39.39 2.96 -25.61
N HIS A 7 -39.04 3.23 -26.87
CA HIS A 7 -39.82 4.11 -27.75
C HIS A 7 -41.11 3.44 -28.24
N ASN A 8 -41.06 2.14 -28.58
CA ASN A 8 -42.23 1.38 -29.01
C ASN A 8 -43.27 1.19 -27.90
N VAL A 9 -42.85 0.99 -26.65
CA VAL A 9 -43.78 0.85 -25.52
C VAL A 9 -44.51 2.16 -25.23
N HIS A 10 -43.82 3.30 -25.26
CA HIS A 10 -44.47 4.59 -25.09
C HIS A 10 -45.45 4.91 -26.22
N ALA A 11 -45.07 4.67 -27.49
CA ALA A 11 -45.97 4.89 -28.63
C ALA A 11 -47.25 4.03 -28.54
N TYR A 12 -47.12 2.78 -28.10
CA TYR A 12 -48.26 1.87 -27.92
C TYR A 12 -49.19 2.31 -26.78
N ILE A 13 -48.63 2.73 -25.64
CA ILE A 13 -49.42 3.26 -24.50
C ILE A 13 -50.16 4.55 -24.90
N TYR A 14 -49.49 5.48 -25.59
CA TYR A 14 -50.14 6.71 -26.07
C TYR A 14 -51.27 6.42 -27.06
N PHE A 15 -51.04 5.51 -28.02
CA PHE A 15 -52.07 5.10 -28.97
C PHE A 15 -53.28 4.46 -28.28
N THR A 16 -53.02 3.67 -27.24
CA THR A 16 -54.05 2.98 -26.44
C THR A 16 -54.89 3.95 -25.60
N ILE A 17 -54.25 4.96 -24.99
CA ILE A 17 -54.95 6.01 -24.22
C ILE A 17 -55.79 6.89 -25.17
N ILE A 18 -55.23 7.27 -26.32
CA ILE A 18 -55.93 8.10 -27.31
C ILE A 18 -57.15 7.38 -27.88
N THR A 19 -57.01 6.11 -28.26
CA THR A 19 -58.14 5.32 -28.81
C THR A 19 -59.22 5.07 -27.76
N SER A 20 -58.86 4.81 -26.49
CA SER A 20 -59.82 4.70 -25.39
C SER A 20 -60.56 6.02 -25.11
N GLY A 21 -59.86 7.15 -25.11
CA GLY A 21 -60.46 8.47 -24.92
C GLY A 21 -61.45 8.84 -26.03
N ILE A 22 -61.11 8.54 -27.28
CA ILE A 22 -61.99 8.77 -28.44
C ILE A 22 -63.26 7.91 -28.34
N ALA A 23 -63.15 6.65 -27.91
CA ALA A 23 -64.31 5.77 -27.73
C ALA A 23 -65.29 6.31 -26.67
N ILE A 24 -64.78 6.77 -25.52
CA ILE A 24 -65.60 7.36 -24.45
C ILE A 24 -66.32 8.64 -24.92
N ILE A 25 -65.62 9.50 -25.67
CA ILE A 25 -66.20 10.72 -26.22
C ILE A 25 -67.30 10.39 -27.22
N LEU A 26 -67.09 9.42 -28.12
CA LEU A 26 -68.11 8.98 -29.07
C LEU A 26 -69.34 8.39 -28.37
N SER A 27 -69.15 7.61 -27.30
CA SER A 27 -70.24 7.09 -26.47
C SER A 27 -71.02 8.20 -25.73
N LEU A 28 -70.35 9.24 -25.24
CA LEU A 28 -71.01 10.39 -24.63
C LEU A 28 -71.78 11.22 -25.67
N VAL A 29 -71.21 11.43 -26.85
CA VAL A 29 -71.85 12.19 -27.94
C VAL A 29 -73.12 11.51 -28.44
N THR A 30 -73.16 10.18 -28.53
CA THR A 30 -74.38 9.45 -28.87
C THR A 30 -75.46 9.55 -27.79
N ILE A 31 -75.09 9.61 -26.50
CA ILE A 31 -76.03 9.82 -25.39
C ILE A 31 -76.59 11.26 -25.40
N PHE A 32 -75.76 12.28 -25.64
CA PHE A 32 -76.17 13.69 -25.58
C PHE A 32 -76.98 14.16 -26.80
N ARG A 33 -76.93 13.46 -27.94
CA ARG A 33 -77.61 13.88 -29.17
C ARG A 33 -79.00 13.27 -29.40
N TYR A 34 -79.53 12.46 -28.48
CA TYR A 34 -80.75 11.69 -28.74
C TYR A 34 -82.01 12.26 -28.08
N ASP A 35 -83.07 12.42 -28.88
CA ASP A 35 -84.40 12.89 -28.46
C ASP A 35 -85.31 11.70 -28.11
N TYR A 36 -86.01 11.80 -26.99
CA TYR A 36 -86.55 10.66 -26.23
C TYR A 36 -87.95 10.26 -26.73
N ARG A 37 -88.08 9.67 -27.93
CA ARG A 37 -89.37 9.11 -28.39
C ARG A 37 -89.19 7.84 -29.23
N THR A 38 -89.15 6.68 -28.59
CA THR A 38 -89.87 5.42 -28.93
C THR A 38 -89.30 4.23 -28.15
N ASP A 39 -90.18 3.35 -27.63
CA ASP A 39 -89.81 2.26 -26.69
C ASP A 39 -88.95 1.13 -27.32
N LEU A 40 -88.93 0.96 -28.65
CA LEU A 40 -88.06 -0.03 -29.33
C LEU A 40 -86.58 0.40 -29.41
N GLU A 41 -86.31 1.70 -29.30
CA GLU A 41 -84.99 2.28 -29.53
C GLU A 41 -84.09 2.20 -28.30
N ILE A 42 -84.70 2.13 -27.11
CA ILE A 42 -84.01 2.00 -25.83
C ILE A 42 -83.36 0.61 -25.70
N ASP A 43 -84.02 -0.46 -26.15
CA ASP A 43 -83.46 -1.83 -26.16
C ASP A 43 -82.29 -1.97 -27.14
N TYR A 44 -82.37 -1.32 -28.30
CA TYR A 44 -81.30 -1.34 -29.31
C TYR A 44 -80.06 -0.55 -28.86
N LEU A 45 -80.27 0.59 -28.18
CA LEU A 45 -79.20 1.38 -27.58
C LEU A 45 -78.52 0.62 -26.43
N GLY A 46 -79.30 -0.03 -25.57
CA GLY A 46 -78.79 -0.90 -24.51
C GLY A 46 -77.94 -2.05 -25.06
N GLY A 47 -78.38 -2.68 -26.15
CA GLY A 47 -77.61 -3.71 -26.85
C GLY A 47 -76.29 -3.20 -27.44
N MET A 48 -76.30 -2.04 -28.10
CA MET A 48 -75.08 -1.42 -28.64
C MET A 48 -74.09 -1.01 -27.54
N VAL A 49 -74.58 -0.43 -26.44
CA VAL A 49 -73.77 -0.08 -25.27
C VAL A 49 -73.17 -1.33 -24.62
N ALA A 50 -73.92 -2.43 -24.53
CA ALA A 50 -73.43 -3.70 -24.01
C ALA A 50 -72.31 -4.29 -24.87
N ILE A 51 -72.45 -4.25 -26.21
CA ILE A 51 -71.41 -4.74 -27.14
C ILE A 51 -70.14 -3.89 -27.04
N ILE A 52 -70.27 -2.56 -26.98
CA ILE A 52 -69.12 -1.64 -26.83
C ILE A 52 -68.45 -1.84 -25.47
N SER A 53 -69.23 -1.99 -24.39
CA SER A 53 -68.71 -2.25 -23.04
C SER A 53 -67.94 -3.58 -22.96
N LEU A 54 -68.43 -4.62 -23.64
CA LEU A 54 -67.75 -5.90 -23.76
C LEU A 54 -66.41 -5.75 -24.50
N ALA A 55 -66.38 -5.02 -25.62
CA ALA A 55 -65.16 -4.78 -26.37
C ALA A 55 -64.10 -4.01 -25.56
N VAL A 56 -64.50 -2.97 -24.82
CA VAL A 56 -63.63 -2.23 -23.91
C VAL A 56 -63.10 -3.14 -22.79
N THR A 57 -63.96 -4.00 -22.22
CA THR A 57 -63.57 -4.93 -21.15
C THR A 57 -62.51 -5.94 -21.63
N VAL A 58 -62.69 -6.52 -22.83
CA VAL A 58 -61.69 -7.42 -23.44
C VAL A 58 -60.37 -6.68 -23.65
N PHE A 59 -60.42 -5.45 -24.15
CA PHE A 59 -59.23 -4.64 -24.40
C PHE A 59 -58.47 -4.29 -23.11
N VAL A 60 -59.18 -3.89 -22.06
CA VAL A 60 -58.59 -3.64 -20.73
C VAL A 60 -57.98 -4.91 -20.15
N THR A 61 -58.65 -6.06 -20.29
CA THR A 61 -58.14 -7.36 -19.80
C THR A 61 -56.83 -7.75 -20.49
N VAL A 62 -56.72 -7.55 -21.80
CA VAL A 62 -55.49 -7.80 -22.55
C VAL A 62 -54.36 -6.87 -22.10
N GLN A 63 -54.65 -5.58 -21.87
CA GLN A 63 -53.65 -4.63 -21.35
C GLN A 63 -53.16 -5.02 -19.95
N ILE A 64 -54.08 -5.42 -19.06
CA ILE A 64 -53.74 -5.89 -17.72
C ILE A 64 -52.85 -7.14 -17.83
N TYR A 65 -53.21 -8.12 -18.65
CA TYR A 65 -52.43 -9.33 -18.87
C TYR A 65 -51.01 -9.04 -19.39
N GLN A 66 -50.90 -8.17 -20.39
CA GLN A 66 -49.60 -7.74 -20.92
C GLN A 66 -48.77 -7.01 -19.85
N SER A 67 -49.39 -6.16 -19.04
CA SER A 67 -48.69 -5.43 -17.96
C SER A 67 -48.11 -6.38 -16.91
N PHE A 68 -48.83 -7.45 -16.54
CA PHE A 68 -48.34 -8.45 -15.60
C PHE A 68 -47.18 -9.26 -16.19
N ASN A 69 -47.27 -9.63 -17.45
CA ASN A 69 -46.20 -10.37 -18.12
C ASN A 69 -44.93 -9.52 -18.26
N LEU A 70 -45.09 -8.24 -18.64
CA LEU A 70 -43.98 -7.29 -18.74
C LEU A 70 -43.34 -7.01 -17.38
N LYS A 71 -44.14 -6.93 -16.31
CA LYS A 71 -43.64 -6.81 -14.93
C LYS A 71 -42.82 -8.04 -14.53
N LYS A 72 -43.30 -9.24 -14.84
CA LYS A 72 -42.58 -10.50 -14.56
C LYS A 72 -41.24 -10.56 -15.28
N ASP A 73 -41.19 -10.19 -16.57
CA ASP A 73 -39.95 -10.17 -17.35
C ASP A 73 -38.94 -9.15 -16.81
N ILE A 74 -39.41 -7.96 -16.41
CA ILE A 74 -38.57 -6.94 -15.77
C ILE A 74 -38.02 -7.45 -14.43
N ASP A 75 -38.85 -8.07 -13.60
CA ASP A 75 -38.42 -8.61 -12.30
C ASP A 75 -37.39 -9.73 -12.48
N GLU A 76 -37.53 -10.58 -13.50
CA GLU A 76 -36.57 -11.63 -13.80
C GLU A 76 -35.24 -11.06 -14.33
N GLN A 77 -35.29 -10.08 -15.23
CA GLN A 77 -34.09 -9.40 -15.72
C GLN A 77 -33.36 -8.65 -14.60
N ASN A 78 -34.08 -7.96 -13.73
CA ASN A 78 -33.50 -7.28 -12.57
C ASN A 78 -32.81 -8.27 -11.63
N LYS A 79 -33.41 -9.44 -11.37
CA LYS A 79 -32.79 -10.49 -10.56
C LYS A 79 -31.51 -11.03 -11.19
N LYS A 80 -31.49 -11.25 -12.50
CA LYS A 80 -30.29 -11.68 -13.23
C LYS A 80 -29.19 -10.62 -13.16
N LEU A 81 -29.54 -9.36 -13.48
CA LEU A 81 -28.62 -8.22 -13.40
C LEU A 81 -28.00 -8.07 -12.02
N LEU A 82 -28.80 -8.18 -10.95
CA LEU A 82 -28.30 -8.09 -9.58
C LEU A 82 -27.30 -9.19 -9.25
N LYS A 83 -27.58 -10.44 -9.66
CA LYS A 83 -26.65 -11.57 -9.47
C LYS A 83 -25.36 -11.40 -10.27
N ASP A 84 -25.47 -10.96 -11.52
CA ASP A 84 -24.31 -10.74 -12.39
C ASP A 84 -23.44 -9.58 -11.84
N MET A 85 -24.06 -8.52 -11.33
CA MET A 85 -23.36 -7.43 -10.64
C MET A 85 -22.71 -7.89 -9.35
N GLU A 86 -23.40 -8.67 -8.52
CA GLU A 86 -22.86 -9.18 -7.26
C GLU A 86 -21.63 -10.07 -7.49
N THR A 87 -21.72 -11.00 -8.45
CA THR A 87 -20.60 -11.88 -8.82
C THR A 87 -19.43 -11.12 -9.42
N THR A 88 -19.70 -10.18 -10.34
CA THR A 88 -18.65 -9.34 -10.95
C THR A 88 -17.96 -8.47 -9.92
N ASN A 89 -18.72 -7.81 -9.05
CA ASN A 89 -18.18 -6.96 -8.00
C ASN A 89 -17.37 -7.78 -7.00
N LYS A 90 -17.86 -8.96 -6.61
CA LYS A 90 -17.12 -9.87 -5.72
C LYS A 90 -15.77 -10.25 -6.34
N HIS A 91 -15.74 -10.64 -7.61
CA HIS A 91 -14.49 -10.99 -8.29
C HIS A 91 -13.52 -9.81 -8.40
N GLN A 92 -14.03 -8.60 -8.71
CA GLN A 92 -13.22 -7.38 -8.74
C GLN A 92 -12.66 -7.04 -7.36
N ILE A 93 -13.47 -7.15 -6.30
CA ILE A 93 -13.04 -6.93 -4.92
C ILE A 93 -11.96 -7.93 -4.53
N GLU A 94 -12.15 -9.23 -4.81
CA GLU A 94 -11.16 -10.26 -4.52
C GLU A 94 -9.84 -10.01 -5.26
N THR A 95 -9.91 -9.58 -6.52
CA THR A 95 -8.72 -9.22 -7.31
C THR A 95 -7.98 -8.03 -6.69
N LEU A 96 -8.71 -6.95 -6.35
CA LEU A 96 -8.14 -5.76 -5.72
C LEU A 96 -7.55 -6.07 -4.34
N VAL A 97 -8.17 -6.96 -3.56
CA VAL A 97 -7.64 -7.40 -2.26
C VAL A 97 -6.31 -8.13 -2.46
N ASN A 98 -6.25 -9.08 -3.39
CA ASN A 98 -5.02 -9.83 -3.70
C ASN A 98 -3.89 -8.91 -4.20
N GLU A 99 -4.20 -7.94 -5.06
CA GLU A 99 -3.24 -6.96 -5.55
C GLU A 99 -2.73 -6.06 -4.42
N ASN A 100 -3.60 -5.62 -3.51
CA ASN A 100 -3.21 -4.82 -2.35
C ASN A 100 -2.31 -5.61 -1.38
N GLU A 101 -2.59 -6.89 -1.13
CA GLU A 101 -1.74 -7.75 -0.32
C GLU A 101 -0.36 -7.93 -0.94
N LYS A 102 -0.30 -8.17 -2.25
CA LYS A 102 0.96 -8.26 -3.01
C LYS A 102 1.75 -6.96 -2.91
N LEU A 103 1.11 -5.82 -3.14
CA LEU A 103 1.76 -4.51 -3.08
C LEU A 103 2.28 -4.21 -1.67
N ARG A 104 1.51 -4.58 -0.63
CA ARG A 104 1.95 -4.46 0.76
C ARG A 104 3.18 -5.32 1.05
N SER A 105 3.24 -6.54 0.55
CA SER A 105 4.41 -7.41 0.68
C SER A 105 5.65 -6.81 0.02
N GLN A 106 5.52 -6.34 -1.23
CA GLN A 106 6.60 -5.69 -1.97
C GLN A 106 7.10 -4.43 -1.26
N PHE A 107 6.20 -3.63 -0.71
CA PHE A 107 6.57 -2.44 0.06
C PHE A 107 7.40 -2.79 1.30
N GLN A 108 7.06 -3.85 2.03
CA GLN A 108 7.84 -4.30 3.18
C GLN A 108 9.23 -4.82 2.79
N GLU A 109 9.34 -5.49 1.65
CA GLU A 109 10.61 -5.97 1.11
C GLU A 109 11.53 -4.79 0.74
N ILE A 110 11.02 -3.84 -0.07
CA ILE A 110 11.75 -2.61 -0.44
C ILE A 110 12.20 -1.84 0.80
N LYS A 111 11.33 -1.73 1.82
CA LYS A 111 11.68 -1.05 3.06
C LYS A 111 12.88 -1.70 3.76
N LYS A 112 12.91 -3.04 3.84
CA LYS A 112 14.03 -3.79 4.43
C LYS A 112 15.32 -3.60 3.63
N GLU A 113 15.23 -3.65 2.29
CA GLU A 113 16.38 -3.40 1.41
C GLU A 113 16.94 -1.98 1.60
N LEU A 114 16.06 -0.98 1.71
CA LEU A 114 16.46 0.41 1.94
C LEU A 114 17.15 0.60 3.30
N GLU A 115 16.63 -0.01 4.36
CA GLU A 115 17.25 0.00 5.69
C GLU A 115 18.63 -0.66 5.68
N TRP A 116 18.75 -1.82 5.01
CA TRP A 116 20.04 -2.49 4.82
C TRP A 116 21.03 -1.63 4.02
N LEU A 117 20.59 -1.03 2.90
CA LEU A 117 21.44 -0.20 2.05
C LEU A 117 21.93 1.06 2.78
N LYS A 118 21.05 1.71 3.56
CA LYS A 118 21.44 2.85 4.41
C LYS A 118 22.56 2.46 5.38
N SER A 119 22.44 1.28 5.98
CA SER A 119 23.41 0.75 6.94
C SER A 119 24.75 0.42 6.26
N ASP A 120 24.72 -0.25 5.10
CA ASP A 120 25.94 -0.61 4.34
C ASP A 120 26.67 0.62 3.79
N ILE A 121 25.94 1.65 3.33
CA ILE A 121 26.54 2.93 2.92
C ILE A 121 27.20 3.62 4.12
N THR A 122 26.53 3.65 5.27
CA THR A 122 27.06 4.27 6.50
C THR A 122 28.34 3.55 6.94
N PHE A 123 28.31 2.22 6.99
CA PHE A 123 29.48 1.38 7.25
C PHE A 123 30.64 1.73 6.31
N THR A 124 30.37 1.73 4.99
CA THR A 124 31.40 1.96 3.97
C THR A 124 32.01 3.35 4.07
N ARG A 125 31.20 4.38 4.34
CA ARG A 125 31.70 5.76 4.52
C ARG A 125 32.62 5.88 5.71
N ILE A 126 32.25 5.28 6.85
CA ILE A 126 33.05 5.32 8.08
C ILE A 126 34.32 4.48 7.91
N LEU A 127 34.23 3.29 7.30
CA LEU A 127 35.39 2.47 6.98
C LEU A 127 36.38 3.19 6.09
N ASN A 128 35.92 3.85 5.02
CA ASN A 128 36.78 4.63 4.14
C ASN A 128 37.43 5.82 4.87
N TYR A 129 36.68 6.50 5.73
CA TYR A 129 37.21 7.54 6.60
C TYR A 129 38.31 6.99 7.54
N ALA A 130 38.04 5.88 8.23
CA ALA A 130 38.96 5.27 9.16
C ALA A 130 40.25 4.82 8.48
N THR A 131 40.15 4.24 7.28
CA THR A 131 41.31 3.87 6.45
C THR A 131 42.12 5.09 6.03
N LYS A 132 41.49 6.21 5.64
CA LYS A 132 42.22 7.45 5.35
C LYS A 132 42.97 7.98 6.57
N MET A 133 42.36 7.92 7.76
CA MET A 133 43.04 8.28 9.01
C MET A 133 44.22 7.37 9.29
N HIS A 134 44.07 6.06 9.06
CA HIS A 134 45.14 5.10 9.22
C HIS A 134 46.31 5.41 8.28
N ASP A 135 46.02 5.60 6.99
CA ASP A 135 47.02 5.93 5.97
C ASP A 135 47.74 7.26 6.26
N GLY A 136 47.02 8.21 6.88
CA GLY A 136 47.56 9.48 7.37
C GLY A 136 48.30 9.41 8.71
N ASN A 137 48.52 8.20 9.27
CA ASN A 137 49.13 7.97 10.58
C ASN A 137 48.39 8.62 11.77
N LEU A 138 47.09 8.83 11.62
CA LEU A 138 46.18 9.37 12.64
C LEU A 138 45.49 8.21 13.37
N ILE A 139 46.30 7.35 14.02
CA ILE A 139 45.87 6.03 14.52
C ILE A 139 44.68 6.10 15.50
N GLN A 140 44.65 7.05 16.43
CA GLN A 140 43.53 7.18 17.37
C GLN A 140 42.18 7.45 16.68
N TYR A 141 42.19 8.22 15.59
CA TYR A 141 41.00 8.51 14.77
C TYR A 141 40.66 7.36 13.82
N ALA A 142 41.65 6.61 13.37
CA ALA A 142 41.45 5.37 12.62
C ALA A 142 40.75 4.32 13.50
N ILE A 143 41.20 4.14 14.75
CA ILE A 143 40.58 3.21 15.70
C ILE A 143 39.14 3.64 16.02
N ASP A 144 38.90 4.94 16.28
CA ASP A 144 37.54 5.47 16.49
C ASP A 144 36.62 5.13 15.31
N GLY A 145 37.08 5.41 14.08
CA GLY A 145 36.32 5.09 12.88
C GLY A 145 36.10 3.58 12.68
N TYR A 146 37.11 2.74 12.91
CA TYR A 146 36.95 1.29 12.82
C TYR A 146 35.98 0.76 13.88
N MET A 147 36.07 1.22 15.13
CA MET A 147 35.14 0.82 16.18
C MET A 147 33.70 1.28 15.90
N ASP A 148 33.54 2.48 15.34
CA ASP A 148 32.23 2.99 14.94
C ASP A 148 31.63 2.19 13.76
N ALA A 149 32.43 1.88 12.73
CA ALA A 149 32.02 1.00 11.64
C ALA A 149 31.66 -0.41 12.13
N LEU A 150 32.40 -0.94 13.12
CA LEU A 150 32.11 -2.21 13.76
C LEU A 150 30.76 -2.17 14.49
N LEU A 151 30.49 -1.08 15.21
CA LEU A 151 29.23 -0.89 15.93
C LEU A 151 28.04 -0.82 14.96
N VAL A 152 28.18 -0.11 13.82
CA VAL A 152 27.17 -0.11 12.75
C VAL A 152 26.93 -1.53 12.26
N ALA A 153 28.00 -2.28 11.94
CA ALA A 153 27.86 -3.65 11.45
C ALA A 153 27.16 -4.59 12.44
N VAL A 154 27.45 -4.44 13.73
CA VAL A 154 26.83 -5.24 14.80
C VAL A 154 25.37 -4.84 15.03
N LYS A 155 25.07 -3.54 15.18
CA LYS A 155 23.71 -3.07 15.47
C LYS A 155 22.73 -3.23 14.33
N ASP A 156 23.19 -2.98 13.11
CA ASP A 156 22.35 -3.09 11.91
C ASP A 156 22.38 -4.51 11.32
N ASN A 157 22.99 -5.46 12.04
CA ASN A 157 23.08 -6.87 11.68
C ASN A 157 23.58 -7.08 10.23
N LEU A 158 24.63 -6.35 9.87
CA LEU A 158 25.30 -6.50 8.59
C LEU A 158 25.98 -7.87 8.48
N THR A 159 26.37 -8.21 7.26
CA THR A 159 26.97 -9.50 6.95
C THR A 159 28.29 -9.71 7.70
N LYS A 160 28.60 -10.96 8.04
CA LYS A 160 29.76 -11.32 8.89
C LYS A 160 31.11 -10.90 8.29
N ASP A 161 31.21 -10.80 6.97
CA ASP A 161 32.38 -10.29 6.26
C ASP A 161 32.69 -8.83 6.63
N ARG A 162 31.66 -7.99 6.82
CA ARG A 162 31.82 -6.59 7.25
C ARG A 162 32.50 -6.51 8.61
N ILE A 163 32.03 -7.32 9.56
CA ILE A 163 32.64 -7.45 10.89
C ILE A 163 34.08 -7.95 10.78
N GLU A 164 34.30 -9.01 9.99
CA GLU A 164 35.63 -9.62 9.84
C GLU A 164 36.67 -8.67 9.24
N VAL A 165 36.30 -7.85 8.25
CA VAL A 165 37.16 -6.83 7.66
C VAL A 165 37.67 -5.87 8.74
N ILE A 166 36.78 -5.36 9.59
CA ILE A 166 37.14 -4.44 10.66
C ILE A 166 38.03 -5.11 11.71
N ILE A 167 37.67 -6.33 12.13
CA ILE A 167 38.47 -7.10 13.10
C ILE A 167 39.88 -7.35 12.58
N ASN A 168 40.04 -7.65 11.29
CA ASN A 168 41.36 -7.83 10.68
C ASN A 168 42.17 -6.52 10.65
N LEU A 169 41.53 -5.38 10.35
CA LEU A 169 42.19 -4.07 10.36
C LEU A 169 42.63 -3.66 11.77
N LEU A 170 41.76 -3.81 12.77
CA LEU A 170 42.09 -3.56 14.17
C LEU A 170 43.18 -4.52 14.67
N SER A 171 43.16 -5.78 14.23
CA SER A 171 44.18 -6.77 14.60
C SER A 171 45.56 -6.40 14.06
N LYS A 172 45.65 -5.78 12.87
CA LYS A 172 46.92 -5.26 12.35
C LYS A 172 47.48 -4.19 13.26
N ILE A 173 46.67 -3.18 13.62
CA ILE A 173 47.08 -2.12 14.55
C ILE A 173 47.54 -2.72 15.89
N ARG A 174 46.81 -3.70 16.42
CA ARG A 174 47.24 -4.42 17.65
C ARG A 174 48.64 -4.99 17.49
N ILE A 175 48.87 -5.78 16.45
CA ILE A 175 50.16 -6.44 16.21
C ILE A 175 51.27 -5.40 16.04
N ASP A 176 51.00 -4.31 15.31
CA ASP A 176 51.95 -3.20 15.12
C ASP A 176 52.38 -2.58 16.45
N TYR A 177 51.44 -2.24 17.33
CA TYR A 177 51.78 -1.61 18.61
C TYR A 177 52.33 -2.59 19.65
N GLN A 178 51.74 -3.78 19.74
CA GLN A 178 52.06 -4.74 20.79
C GLN A 178 53.33 -5.54 20.49
N ASP A 179 53.50 -6.01 19.26
CA ASP A 179 54.55 -6.95 18.91
C ASP A 179 55.75 -6.26 18.24
N TYR A 180 55.49 -5.30 17.33
CA TYR A 180 56.54 -4.63 16.56
C TYR A 180 57.09 -3.37 17.24
N LEU A 181 56.25 -2.37 17.48
CA LEU A 181 56.66 -1.09 18.08
C LEU A 181 56.94 -1.22 19.57
N LYS A 182 56.26 -2.15 20.26
CA LYS A 182 56.33 -2.38 21.70
C LYS A 182 56.04 -1.11 22.52
N THR A 183 55.06 -0.34 22.05
CA THR A 183 54.58 0.90 22.69
C THR A 183 53.08 0.82 22.94
N LYS A 184 52.56 1.70 23.80
CA LYS A 184 51.12 1.82 23.98
C LYS A 184 50.48 2.44 22.75
N CYS A 185 49.32 1.92 22.37
CA CYS A 185 48.55 2.42 21.24
C CYS A 185 47.76 3.67 21.65
N PRO A 186 47.83 4.77 20.88
CA PRO A 186 47.09 5.99 21.18
C PRO A 186 45.59 5.78 20.94
N LEU A 187 44.75 6.20 21.89
CA LEU A 187 43.30 6.24 21.79
C LEU A 187 42.77 7.63 22.10
N LEU A 188 41.58 7.94 21.58
CA LEU A 188 40.86 9.14 21.97
C LEU A 188 40.46 9.09 23.46
N PRO A 189 40.44 10.25 24.16
CA PRO A 189 40.07 10.34 25.57
C PRO A 189 38.67 9.77 25.86
N ASN A 190 38.52 9.09 26.99
CA ASN A 190 37.24 8.54 27.47
C ASN A 190 36.56 7.53 26.52
N LYS A 191 37.30 6.88 25.62
CA LYS A 191 36.74 5.89 24.68
C LYS A 191 37.01 4.44 25.04
N LYS A 192 37.93 4.18 25.97
CA LYS A 192 38.39 2.82 26.31
C LYS A 192 37.23 1.86 26.64
N GLU A 193 36.35 2.26 27.55
CA GLU A 193 35.21 1.42 27.97
C GLU A 193 34.21 1.20 26.83
N TRP A 194 33.94 2.25 26.05
CA TRP A 194 33.02 2.17 24.92
C TRP A 194 33.54 1.21 23.84
N TYR A 195 34.83 1.28 23.49
CA TYR A 195 35.43 0.35 22.54
C TYR A 195 35.42 -1.10 23.03
N TYR A 196 35.68 -1.31 24.33
CA TYR A 196 35.58 -2.65 24.91
C TYR A 196 34.15 -3.18 24.85
N ASP A 197 33.15 -2.35 25.15
CA ASP A 197 31.74 -2.72 25.05
C ASP A 197 31.34 -3.12 23.63
N ILE A 198 31.74 -2.34 22.60
CA ILE A 198 31.50 -2.69 21.19
C ILE A 198 32.07 -4.07 20.87
N LEU A 199 33.32 -4.33 21.25
CA LEU A 199 33.97 -5.62 21.00
C LEU A 199 33.26 -6.76 21.72
N SER A 200 32.69 -6.51 22.90
CA SER A 200 31.96 -7.52 23.69
C SER A 200 30.64 -7.95 23.03
N GLN A 201 30.00 -7.06 22.26
CA GLN A 201 28.73 -7.32 21.58
C GLN A 201 28.86 -8.29 20.38
N ILE A 202 30.08 -8.60 19.94
CA ILE A 202 30.32 -9.50 18.79
C ILE A 202 30.08 -10.96 19.20
N ASN A 203 29.15 -11.62 18.52
CA ASN A 203 28.80 -13.02 18.77
C ASN A 203 28.88 -13.86 17.48
N PRO A 204 29.63 -14.98 17.43
CA PRO A 204 30.44 -15.55 18.50
C PRO A 204 31.75 -14.79 18.76
N GLN A 205 32.13 -14.73 20.05
CA GLN A 205 33.47 -14.29 20.45
C GLN A 205 34.51 -15.33 20.00
N ASN A 206 35.50 -14.88 19.25
CA ASN A 206 36.63 -15.69 18.82
C ASN A 206 37.94 -15.19 19.45
N GLU A 207 39.04 -15.88 19.17
CA GLU A 207 40.35 -15.50 19.74
C GLU A 207 40.77 -14.08 19.34
N LYS A 208 40.52 -13.67 18.09
CA LYS A 208 40.87 -12.32 17.60
C LYS A 208 40.10 -11.24 18.34
N THR A 209 38.78 -11.40 18.51
CA THR A 209 37.94 -10.41 19.20
C THR A 209 38.31 -10.31 20.69
N ARG A 210 38.57 -11.44 21.35
CA ARG A 210 39.06 -11.45 22.75
C ARG A 210 40.42 -10.77 22.89
N ALA A 211 41.36 -11.07 21.99
CA ALA A 211 42.68 -10.45 22.00
C ALA A 211 42.61 -8.94 21.74
N LEU A 212 41.69 -8.47 20.88
CA LEU A 212 41.42 -7.05 20.72
C LEU A 212 40.85 -6.41 22.00
N GLY A 213 39.91 -7.08 22.67
CA GLY A 213 39.37 -6.60 23.95
C GLY A 213 40.46 -6.44 25.02
N ILE A 214 41.35 -7.43 25.15
CA ILE A 214 42.50 -7.37 26.06
C ILE A 214 43.44 -6.22 25.68
N PHE A 215 43.76 -6.10 24.38
CA PHE A 215 44.60 -5.02 23.87
C PHE A 215 44.05 -3.64 24.23
N ILE A 216 42.75 -3.39 24.00
CA ILE A 216 42.10 -2.12 24.35
C ILE A 216 42.18 -1.85 25.85
N LEU A 217 42.08 -2.87 26.72
CA LEU A 217 42.14 -2.65 28.16
C LEU A 217 43.56 -2.37 28.68
N GLN A 218 44.57 -3.05 28.13
CA GLN A 218 45.90 -3.16 28.75
C GLN A 218 47.01 -2.44 27.99
N ASN A 219 46.90 -2.28 26.67
CA ASN A 219 47.99 -1.85 25.78
C ASN A 219 47.73 -0.53 25.07
N VAL A 220 46.93 0.35 25.69
CA VAL A 220 46.56 1.66 25.13
C VAL A 220 46.86 2.81 26.09
N GLU A 221 47.00 4.00 25.52
CA GLU A 221 47.17 5.27 26.21
C GLU A 221 46.20 6.29 25.61
N GLU A 222 45.44 6.98 26.45
CA GLU A 222 44.52 8.02 25.99
C GLU A 222 45.28 9.31 25.72
N THR A 223 45.18 9.82 24.49
CA THR A 223 45.91 10.98 24.01
C THR A 223 44.94 12.02 23.45
N ASP A 224 44.93 13.18 24.09
CA ASP A 224 44.17 14.33 23.62
C ASP A 224 44.97 15.05 22.52
N ILE A 225 44.56 14.86 21.27
CA ILE A 225 45.18 15.49 20.10
C ILE A 225 44.07 16.16 19.31
N THR A 226 44.24 17.44 18.98
CA THR A 226 43.29 18.20 18.16
C THR A 226 43.04 17.51 16.82
N PHE A 227 41.77 17.41 16.43
CA PHE A 227 41.38 16.84 15.14
C PHE A 227 41.99 17.66 13.99
N PRO A 228 42.62 17.01 12.98
CA PRO A 228 43.31 17.72 11.92
C PRO A 228 42.35 18.48 11.01
N GLN A 229 42.63 19.76 10.76
CA GLN A 229 41.76 20.67 10.01
C GLN A 229 41.54 20.29 8.54
N GLU A 230 42.48 19.54 7.94
CA GLU A 230 42.39 19.10 6.54
C GLU A 230 41.41 17.93 6.33
N HIS A 231 40.87 17.37 7.41
CA HIS A 231 39.98 16.23 7.35
C HIS A 231 38.57 16.58 7.81
N ILE A 232 37.60 15.79 7.37
CA ILE A 232 36.22 15.87 7.83
C ILE A 232 35.96 14.63 8.68
N ARG A 233 35.50 14.83 9.91
CA ARG A 233 35.12 13.74 10.80
C ARG A 233 33.83 13.08 10.28
N ILE A 234 33.87 11.76 10.10
CA ILE A 234 32.70 10.97 9.67
C ILE A 234 32.43 9.92 10.73
N THR A 235 31.25 10.01 11.35
CA THR A 235 30.79 9.09 12.41
C THR A 235 29.36 8.64 12.15
N SER A 236 28.97 7.51 12.73
CA SER A 236 27.59 7.02 12.70
C SER A 236 26.69 7.75 13.70
N ASP A 237 25.38 7.55 13.58
CA ASP A 237 24.38 7.97 14.57
C ASP A 237 24.54 7.25 15.93
N TYR A 238 25.30 6.15 15.97
CA TYR A 238 25.61 5.41 17.19
C TYR A 238 26.83 5.94 17.95
N ASN A 239 27.68 6.73 17.29
CA ASN A 239 28.86 7.31 17.93
C ASN A 239 28.44 8.42 18.91
N PRO A 240 28.88 8.38 20.19
CA PRO A 240 28.52 9.40 21.16
C PRO A 240 28.95 10.82 20.74
N ASP A 241 30.02 10.94 19.96
CA ASP A 241 30.56 12.25 19.56
C ASP A 241 29.78 12.89 18.40
N ASN A 242 28.87 12.15 17.77
CA ASN A 242 27.96 12.70 16.76
C ASN A 242 26.92 13.64 17.40
N LYS A 243 26.51 13.35 18.66
CA LYS A 243 25.54 14.18 19.39
C LYS A 243 26.09 15.51 19.89
N THR A 244 27.42 15.62 20.01
CA THR A 244 28.10 16.85 20.44
C THR A 244 28.40 17.83 19.31
N ASN A 245 28.09 17.47 18.05
CA ASN A 245 28.29 18.31 16.86
C ASN A 245 27.00 18.87 16.27
N GLN A 246 25.89 18.86 17.03
CA GLN A 246 24.71 19.65 16.66
C GLN A 246 24.92 21.10 17.15
N PRO A 247 24.89 22.11 16.26
CA PRO A 247 24.94 23.52 16.65
C PRO A 247 23.74 23.92 17.51
#